data_AF-A0A2E3HUB5-F1
#
_entry.id   AF-A0A2E3HUB5-F1
#
_cell.length_a   1.000
_cell.length_b   1.000
_cell.length_c   1.000
_cell.angle_alpha   90.00
_cell.angle_beta   90.00
_cell.angle_gamma   90.00
#
_symmetry.space_group_name_H-M   'P 1'
#
loop_
_entity.id
_entity.type
_entity.pdbx_description
1 polymer ?
#
loop_
_entity_poly.entity_id
_entity_poly.type
_entity_poly.pdbx_seq_one_letter_code
_entity_poly.pdbx_strand_id
1 'polypeptide(L)'
;EPDPVFTNLTPKAGDFLCISELLTHGVLQWKPTDRSRQMIIMRYRPQYEGKVSLPQEIIDRLSPETQELISSAPYGHIKDIINQDSVTLSV
;
A
#
# COMPACT_ATOMS: atom_id res chain seq x y z
N GLU A 1 10.37 26.76 -7.37
CA GLU A 1 11.53 26.67 -6.46
C GLU A 1 11.11 25.86 -5.23
N PRO A 2 12.04 25.19 -4.52
CA PRO A 2 11.71 24.47 -3.30
C PRO A 2 11.18 25.44 -2.24
N ASP A 3 10.08 25.05 -1.59
CA ASP A 3 9.49 25.81 -0.49
C ASP A 3 10.16 25.38 0.82
N PRO A 4 10.56 26.30 1.71
CA PRO A 4 11.21 25.96 2.97
C PRO A 4 10.30 25.21 3.95
N VAL A 5 8.97 25.24 3.75
CA VAL A 5 7.99 24.63 4.66
C VAL A 5 7.77 23.15 4.38
N PHE A 6 7.99 22.69 3.14
CA PHE A 6 7.76 21.28 2.77
C PHE A 6 8.91 20.67 1.99
N THR A 7 9.23 19.42 2.33
CA THR A 7 10.22 18.63 1.60
C THR A 7 9.57 17.97 0.38
N ASN A 8 10.01 18.33 -0.81
CA ASN A 8 9.55 17.69 -2.04
C ASN A 8 10.28 16.36 -2.26
N LEU A 9 9.52 15.27 -2.31
CA LEU A 9 10.05 13.94 -2.59
C LEU A 9 9.98 13.66 -4.10
N THR A 10 11.07 13.16 -4.67
CA THR A 10 11.21 12.89 -6.12
C THR A 10 11.59 11.43 -6.39
N PRO A 11 10.74 10.47 -6.00
CA PRO A 11 11.00 9.04 -6.19
C PRO A 11 11.10 8.69 -7.69
N LYS A 12 11.97 7.73 -8.00
CA LYS A 12 12.07 7.08 -9.31
C LYS A 12 11.17 5.84 -9.36
N ALA A 13 11.00 5.29 -10.56
CA ALA A 13 10.29 4.02 -10.71
C ALA A 13 10.99 2.93 -9.90
N GLY A 14 10.25 2.24 -9.03
CA GLY A 14 10.77 1.25 -8.10
C GLY A 14 11.03 1.77 -6.68
N ASP A 15 11.19 3.09 -6.51
CA ASP A 15 11.24 3.68 -5.17
C ASP A 15 9.84 3.64 -4.55
N PHE A 16 9.77 3.45 -3.24
CA PHE A 16 8.54 3.51 -2.47
C PHE A 16 8.68 4.47 -1.29
N LEU A 17 7.54 5.04 -0.89
CA LEU A 17 7.43 5.91 0.27
C LEU A 17 6.40 5.30 1.21
N CYS A 18 6.80 5.05 2.45
CA CYS A 18 5.89 4.67 3.52
C CYS A 18 5.60 5.89 4.39
N ILE A 19 4.32 6.21 4.57
CA ILE A 19 3.88 7.33 5.43
C ILE A 19 2.78 6.84 6.35
N SER A 20 2.73 7.41 7.55
CA SER A 20 1.60 7.18 8.45
C SER A 20 0.38 7.99 8.00
N GLU A 21 -0.80 7.56 8.46
CA GLU A 21 -2.04 8.31 8.25
C GLU A 21 -2.01 9.73 8.85
N LEU A 22 -1.12 9.97 9.81
CA LEU A 22 -0.96 11.25 10.52
C LEU A 22 -0.01 12.22 9.80
N LEU A 23 0.67 11.80 8.73
CA LEU A 23 1.57 12.68 8.01
C LEU A 23 0.78 13.67 7.14
N THR A 24 0.93 14.97 7.40
CA THR A 24 0.44 16.01 6.47
C THR A 24 1.20 15.93 5.17
N HIS A 25 0.51 15.63 4.08
CA HIS A 25 1.11 15.52 2.75
C HIS A 25 0.14 16.04 1.68
N GLY A 26 0.69 16.33 0.49
CA GLY A 26 -0.06 16.81 -0.65
C GLY A 26 0.66 16.52 -1.95
N VAL A 27 -0.05 16.66 -3.06
CA VAL A 27 0.49 16.42 -4.39
C VAL A 27 0.69 17.74 -5.13
N LEU A 28 1.93 18.00 -5.57
CA LEU A 28 2.19 19.13 -6.45
C LEU A 28 1.59 18.89 -7.84
N GLN A 29 1.11 19.97 -8.46
CA GLN A 29 0.55 19.92 -9.81
C GLN A 29 1.59 19.38 -10.80
N TRP A 30 1.22 18.34 -11.53
CA TRP A 30 2.06 17.73 -12.56
C TRP A 30 1.95 18.54 -13.86
N LYS A 31 3.07 19.10 -14.35
CA LYS A 31 3.10 19.97 -15.54
C LYS A 31 4.08 19.54 -16.65
N PRO A 32 4.33 18.26 -16.95
CA PRO A 32 5.09 17.92 -18.15
C PRO A 32 4.20 17.98 -19.40
N THR A 33 4.85 18.04 -20.56
CA THR A 33 4.21 18.07 -21.87
C THR A 33 4.26 16.72 -22.59
N ASP A 34 5.08 15.80 -22.11
CA ASP A 34 5.50 14.58 -22.82
C ASP A 34 5.29 13.28 -22.02
N ARG A 35 4.87 13.36 -20.75
CA ARG A 35 4.75 12.18 -19.88
C ARG A 35 3.69 12.30 -18.79
N SER A 36 3.13 11.18 -18.38
CA SER A 36 2.27 11.11 -17.20
C SER A 36 3.06 10.73 -15.95
N ARG A 37 2.58 11.13 -14.77
CA ARG A 37 3.06 10.61 -13.49
C ARG A 37 2.10 9.52 -13.02
N GLN A 38 2.62 8.31 -12.90
CA GLN A 38 1.88 7.14 -12.43
C GLN A 38 2.43 6.71 -11.07
N MET A 39 1.53 6.31 -10.16
CA MET A 39 1.89 5.82 -8.83
C MET A 39 0.89 4.75 -8.40
N ILE A 40 1.36 3.74 -7.67
CA ILE A 40 0.52 2.74 -7.03
C ILE A 40 0.42 3.13 -5.56
N ILE A 41 -0.80 3.42 -5.10
CA ILE A 41 -1.06 3.77 -3.70
C ILE A 41 -1.61 2.53 -2.99
N MET A 42 -0.83 1.96 -2.08
CA MET A 42 -1.25 0.87 -1.21
C MET A 42 -1.59 1.43 0.17
N ARG A 43 -2.83 1.26 0.61
CA ARG A 43 -3.28 1.73 1.94
C ARG A 43 -3.47 0.53 2.85
N TYR A 44 -2.57 0.39 3.81
CA TYR A 44 -2.72 -0.58 4.90
C TYR A 44 -3.60 0.04 5.97
N ARG A 45 -4.71 -0.62 6.26
CA ARG A 45 -5.65 -0.23 7.32
C ARG A 45 -6.04 -1.47 8.12
N PRO A 46 -6.41 -1.33 9.40
CA PRO A 46 -6.98 -2.43 10.16
C PRO A 46 -8.19 -3.03 9.43
N GLN A 47 -8.21 -4.36 9.27
CA GLN A 47 -9.26 -5.09 8.55
C GLN A 47 -10.30 -5.69 9.51
N TYR A 48 -10.75 -4.92 10.51
CA TYR A 48 -11.76 -5.40 11.46
C TYR A 48 -13.19 -5.31 10.93
N GLU A 49 -13.43 -4.46 9.93
CA GLU A 49 -14.73 -4.26 9.29
C GLU A 49 -14.57 -4.18 7.76
N GLY A 50 -15.31 -5.04 7.05
CA GLY A 50 -15.35 -5.05 5.60
C GLY A 50 -15.42 -6.47 5.02
N LYS A 51 -15.92 -6.57 3.79
CA LYS A 51 -15.76 -7.76 2.95
C LYS A 51 -14.69 -7.48 1.92
N VAL A 52 -13.82 -8.46 1.66
CA VAL A 52 -12.93 -8.44 0.49
C VAL A 52 -13.83 -8.32 -0.74
N SER A 53 -13.57 -7.32 -1.58
CA SER A 53 -14.41 -7.00 -2.75
C SER A 53 -14.02 -7.78 -4.00
N LEU A 54 -13.10 -8.75 -3.90
CA LEU A 54 -12.62 -9.55 -5.01
C LEU A 54 -13.44 -10.84 -5.13
N PRO A 55 -13.67 -11.35 -6.36
CA PRO A 55 -14.22 -12.67 -6.57
C PRO A 55 -13.36 -13.76 -5.91
N GLN A 56 -14.00 -14.81 -5.39
CA GLN A 56 -13.30 -15.87 -4.67
C GLN A 56 -12.27 -16.57 -5.55
N GLU A 57 -12.55 -16.72 -6.85
CA GLU A 57 -11.64 -17.34 -7.83
C GLU A 57 -10.32 -16.57 -7.99
N ILE A 58 -10.32 -15.26 -7.70
CA ILE A 58 -9.09 -14.48 -7.66
C ILE A 58 -8.36 -14.71 -6.34
N ILE A 59 -9.09 -14.71 -5.22
CA ILE A 59 -8.53 -14.89 -3.87
C ILE A 59 -7.84 -16.25 -3.76
N ASP A 60 -8.47 -17.31 -4.27
CA ASP A 60 -7.96 -18.69 -4.20
C ASP A 60 -6.62 -18.88 -4.95
N ARG A 61 -6.31 -17.97 -5.88
CA ARG A 61 -5.05 -17.97 -6.64
C ARG A 61 -3.92 -17.19 -5.96
N LEU A 62 -4.21 -16.49 -4.87
CA LEU A 62 -3.22 -15.73 -4.13
C LEU A 62 -2.42 -16.65 -3.22
N SER A 63 -1.18 -16.27 -2.90
CA SER A 63 -0.39 -16.98 -1.89
C SER A 63 -1.09 -16.96 -0.53
N PRO A 64 -0.85 -17.95 0.36
CA PRO A 64 -1.46 -17.98 1.69
C PRO A 64 -1.25 -16.69 2.49
N GLU A 65 -0.06 -16.09 2.39
CA GLU A 65 0.29 -14.84 3.07
C GLU A 65 -0.53 -13.66 2.54
N THR A 66 -0.77 -13.62 1.22
CA THR A 66 -1.58 -12.56 0.62
C THR A 66 -3.06 -12.75 0.97
N GLN A 67 -3.56 -13.99 0.98
CA GLN A 67 -4.92 -14.30 1.43
C GLN A 67 -5.12 -13.86 2.88
N GLU A 68 -4.15 -14.15 3.76
CA GLU A 68 -4.16 -13.69 5.13
C GLU A 68 -4.11 -12.16 5.20
N LEU A 69 -3.23 -11.49 4.46
CA LEU A 69 -3.08 -10.04 4.48
C LEU A 69 -4.38 -9.31 4.14
N ILE A 70 -5.15 -9.80 3.16
CA ILE A 70 -6.40 -9.16 2.72
C ILE A 70 -7.62 -9.57 3.53
N SER A 71 -7.55 -10.64 4.33
CA SER A 71 -8.70 -11.14 5.10
C SER A 71 -9.18 -10.16 6.16
N SER A 72 -10.46 -10.23 6.51
CA SER A 72 -10.98 -9.55 7.69
C SER A 72 -10.71 -10.37 8.93
N ALA A 73 -10.38 -9.73 10.05
CA ALA A 73 -10.11 -10.39 11.33
C ALA A 73 -10.67 -9.58 12.50
N PRO A 74 -11.05 -10.21 13.63
CA PRO A 74 -11.58 -9.48 14.78
C PRO A 74 -10.65 -8.38 15.28
N TYR A 75 -11.24 -7.35 15.91
CA TYR A 75 -10.45 -6.28 16.53
C TYR A 75 -9.44 -6.84 17.54
N GLY A 76 -8.20 -6.35 17.48
CA GLY A 76 -7.10 -6.82 18.31
C GLY A 76 -6.43 -8.11 17.86
N HIS A 77 -6.93 -8.77 16.80
CA HIS A 77 -6.22 -9.89 16.19
C HIS A 77 -4.98 -9.41 15.43
N ILE A 78 -3.86 -10.06 15.71
CA ILE A 78 -2.59 -9.86 15.02
C ILE A 78 -2.44 -11.03 14.04
N LYS A 79 -2.28 -10.72 12.75
CA LYS A 79 -2.12 -11.71 11.68
C LYS A 79 -0.74 -12.37 11.75
N ASP A 80 -0.65 -13.65 11.45
CA ASP A 80 0.57 -14.45 11.53
C ASP A 80 1.65 -14.02 10.53
N ILE A 81 1.28 -13.42 9.39
CA ILE A 81 2.21 -12.83 8.41
C ILE A 81 3.26 -11.90 9.06
N ILE A 82 2.95 -11.24 10.18
CA ILE A 82 3.90 -10.34 10.85
C ILE A 82 5.13 -11.07 11.42
N ASN A 83 5.02 -12.39 11.61
CA ASN A 83 6.10 -13.21 12.19
C ASN A 83 7.12 -13.65 11.14
N GLN A 84 6.97 -13.22 9.89
CA GLN A 84 7.87 -13.55 8.80
C GLN A 84 8.76 -12.34 8.46
N ASP A 85 10.08 -12.49 8.57
CA ASP A 85 11.04 -11.43 8.21
C ASP A 85 11.04 -11.13 6.71
N SER A 86 10.73 -12.13 5.89
CA SER A 86 10.61 -12.00 4.43
C SER A 86 9.55 -12.94 3.90
N VAL A 87 8.62 -12.41 3.10
CA VAL A 87 7.61 -13.20 2.40
C VAL A 87 8.08 -13.49 0.98
N THR A 88 8.20 -14.76 0.62
CA THR A 88 8.43 -15.18 -0.77
C THR A 88 7.11 -15.56 -1.40
N LEU A 89 6.61 -14.74 -2.32
CA LEU A 89 5.36 -15.03 -3.02
C LEU A 89 5.63 -16.03 -4.15
N SER A 90 5.24 -17.29 -3.96
CA SER A 90 5.13 -18.25 -5.07
C SER A 90 3.74 -18.19 -5.69
N VAL A 91 3.70 -18.27 -7.03
CA VAL A 91 2.46 -18.33 -7.83
C VAL A 91 2.16 -19.79 -8.17
#